data_AF-A0A6C0EQK7-F1
#
_entry.id   AF-A0A6C0EQK7-F1
#
_cell.length_a   1.000
_cell.length_b   1.000
_cell.length_c   1.000
_cell.angle_alpha   90.00
_cell.angle_beta   90.00
_cell.angle_gamma   90.00
#
_symmetry.space_group_name_H-M   'P 1'
#
loop_
_entity.id
_entity.type
_entity.pdbx_description
1 polymer ?
#
loop_
_entity_poly.entity_id
_entity_poly.type
_entity_poly.pdbx_seq_one_letter_code
_entity_poly.pdbx_strand_id
1 'polypeptide(L)'
;MYVANKFQAYKANEIEVFIQRFNESALTWSDVLTLDYFYYHHTADYDGGLSFFDRLDKKLGRFHTNWDIKGFKKIVRNSDNPVGVYEDIVKYLLDNQNEINYYGT
;
A
#
# COMPACT_ATOMS: atom_id res chain seq x y z
N MET A 1 -0.68 -9.61 -11.00
CA MET A 1 -0.12 -8.98 -9.78
C MET A 1 0.30 -7.56 -10.15
N TYR A 2 -0.09 -6.55 -9.38
CA TYR A 2 0.23 -5.13 -9.64
C TYR A 2 1.34 -4.58 -8.74
N VAL A 3 1.58 -5.23 -7.59
CA VAL A 3 2.67 -4.89 -6.68
C VAL A 3 4.01 -5.30 -7.29
N ALA A 4 4.96 -4.37 -7.37
CA ALA A 4 6.31 -4.65 -7.90
C ALA A 4 7.08 -5.65 -7.02
N ASN A 5 7.92 -6.48 -7.63
CA ASN A 5 8.70 -7.53 -6.93
C ASN A 5 9.57 -6.99 -5.78
N LYS A 6 10.04 -5.74 -5.87
CA LYS A 6 10.85 -5.09 -4.81
C LYS A 6 10.12 -4.98 -3.46
N PHE A 7 8.78 -4.98 -3.46
CA PHE A 7 7.96 -4.93 -2.23
C PHE A 7 7.56 -6.31 -1.71
N GLN A 8 7.87 -7.37 -2.46
CA GLN A 8 7.49 -8.75 -2.12
C GLN A 8 8.61 -9.50 -1.39
N ALA A 9 9.74 -8.84 -1.13
CA ALA A 9 11.01 -9.47 -0.82
C ALA A 9 11.10 -10.09 0.58
N TYR A 10 10.22 -9.70 1.50
CA TYR A 10 10.39 -10.03 2.91
C TYR A 10 9.65 -11.31 3.33
N LYS A 11 10.35 -12.14 4.09
CA LYS A 11 9.83 -13.31 4.81
C LYS A 11 9.28 -12.90 6.18
N ALA A 12 8.50 -13.78 6.80
CA ALA A 12 7.86 -13.52 8.10
C ALA A 12 8.83 -13.13 9.22
N ASN A 13 10.00 -13.76 9.26
CA ASN A 13 11.06 -13.46 10.22
C ASN A 13 11.83 -12.16 9.90
N GLU A 14 11.67 -11.60 8.70
CA GLU A 14 12.26 -10.32 8.30
C GLU A 14 11.30 -9.16 8.56
N ILE A 15 9.97 -9.41 8.60
CA ILE A 15 8.96 -8.41 8.94
C ILE A 15 9.09 -7.94 10.39
N GLU A 16 9.39 -8.81 11.34
CA GLU A 16 9.52 -8.38 12.75
C GLU A 16 10.73 -7.44 12.94
N VAL A 17 11.84 -7.72 12.25
CA VAL A 17 13.03 -6.86 12.24
C VAL A 17 12.76 -5.56 11.47
N PHE A 18 12.01 -5.66 10.37
CA PHE A 18 11.50 -4.50 9.64
C PHE A 18 10.69 -3.65 10.62
N ILE A 19 9.60 -4.15 11.21
CA ILE A 19 8.76 -3.47 12.21
C ILE A 19 9.55 -2.93 13.41
N GLN A 20 10.57 -3.64 13.91
CA GLN A 20 11.38 -3.12 15.01
C GLN A 20 12.19 -1.87 14.62
N ARG A 21 12.69 -1.77 13.38
CA ARG A 21 13.27 -0.54 12.84
C ARG A 21 12.25 0.61 12.73
N PHE A 22 10.95 0.33 12.83
CA PHE A 22 9.87 1.32 12.65
C PHE A 22 9.72 2.27 13.83
N ASN A 23 10.17 1.86 15.03
CA ASN A 23 10.10 2.72 16.21
C ASN A 23 11.17 3.81 16.21
N GLU A 24 12.12 3.77 15.27
CA GLU A 24 13.29 4.65 15.24
C GLU A 24 13.28 5.67 14.07
N SER A 25 12.36 5.55 13.11
CA SER A 25 12.32 6.40 11.91
C SER A 25 10.92 6.61 11.34
N ALA A 26 10.72 7.70 10.58
CA ALA A 26 9.44 8.01 9.94
C ALA A 26 9.15 7.03 8.80
N LEU A 27 7.93 6.49 8.76
CA LEU A 27 7.53 5.50 7.77
C LEU A 27 7.40 6.10 6.37
N THR A 28 7.86 5.39 5.35
CA THR A 28 7.63 5.78 3.95
C THR A 28 6.38 5.10 3.39
N TRP A 29 5.81 5.64 2.31
CA TRP A 29 4.71 4.97 1.59
C TRP A 29 5.08 3.54 1.16
N SER A 30 6.35 3.31 0.80
CA SER A 30 6.85 1.99 0.38
C SER A 30 6.87 1.00 1.53
N ASP A 31 7.11 1.46 2.76
CA ASP A 31 7.08 0.60 3.95
C ASP A 31 5.66 0.11 4.21
N VAL A 32 4.68 1.01 4.09
CA VAL A 32 3.26 0.67 4.23
C VAL A 32 2.83 -0.37 3.19
N LEU A 33 3.20 -0.18 1.92
CA LEU A 33 2.87 -1.13 0.86
C LEU A 33 3.54 -2.50 1.10
N THR A 34 4.78 -2.51 1.56
CA THR A 34 5.51 -3.75 1.87
C THR A 34 4.83 -4.52 3.00
N LEU A 35 4.43 -3.82 4.08
CA LEU A 35 3.66 -4.43 5.16
C LEU A 35 2.32 -4.97 4.67
N ASP A 36 1.59 -4.17 3.90
CA ASP A 36 0.29 -4.57 3.36
C ASP A 36 0.41 -5.86 2.52
N TYR A 37 1.38 -5.89 1.61
CA TYR A 37 1.67 -7.07 0.82
C TYR A 37 1.92 -8.26 1.74
N PHE A 38 2.84 -8.14 2.69
CA PHE A 38 3.15 -9.25 3.59
C PHE A 38 1.92 -9.80 4.33
N TYR A 39 1.12 -8.93 4.94
CA TYR A 39 -0.02 -9.34 5.75
C TYR A 39 -1.25 -9.79 4.97
N TYR A 40 -1.42 -9.34 3.72
CA TYR A 40 -2.66 -9.57 2.99
C TYR A 40 -2.51 -10.30 1.65
N HIS A 41 -1.31 -10.49 1.10
CA HIS A 41 -1.15 -11.10 -0.24
C HIS A 41 -1.70 -12.52 -0.37
N HIS A 42 -1.82 -13.25 0.74
CA HIS A 42 -2.35 -14.60 0.79
C HIS A 42 -3.89 -14.65 0.90
N THR A 43 -4.54 -13.49 1.04
CA THR A 43 -6.01 -13.41 1.11
C THR A 43 -6.62 -13.68 -0.27
N ALA A 44 -7.77 -14.37 -0.28
CA ALA A 44 -8.46 -14.72 -1.53
C ALA A 44 -8.93 -13.48 -2.32
N ASP A 45 -9.13 -12.36 -1.64
CA ASP A 45 -9.60 -11.09 -2.18
C ASP A 45 -8.48 -10.06 -2.37
N TYR A 46 -7.20 -10.44 -2.28
CA TYR A 46 -6.09 -9.50 -2.41
C TYR A 46 -6.09 -8.73 -3.75
N ASP A 47 -6.71 -9.29 -4.79
CA ASP A 47 -6.93 -8.66 -6.11
C ASP A 47 -5.62 -8.15 -6.73
N GLY A 48 -4.56 -8.96 -6.59
CA GLY A 48 -3.22 -8.63 -7.09
C GLY A 48 -2.60 -7.37 -6.47
N GLY A 49 -3.11 -6.89 -5.33
CA GLY A 49 -2.70 -5.66 -4.65
C GLY A 49 -3.76 -4.55 -4.66
N LEU A 50 -4.76 -4.61 -5.55
CA LEU A 50 -5.76 -3.53 -5.64
C LEU A 50 -6.63 -3.39 -4.39
N SER A 51 -6.78 -4.47 -3.62
CA SER A 51 -7.46 -4.45 -2.31
C SER A 51 -6.79 -3.49 -1.30
N PHE A 52 -5.52 -3.14 -1.52
CA PHE A 52 -4.82 -2.17 -0.69
C PHE A 52 -5.47 -0.78 -0.75
N PHE A 53 -5.98 -0.37 -1.92
CA PHE A 53 -6.66 0.92 -2.05
C PHE A 53 -7.93 0.99 -1.19
N ASP A 54 -8.67 -0.12 -1.03
CA ASP A 54 -9.83 -0.14 -0.12
C ASP A 54 -9.40 -0.07 1.34
N ARG A 55 -8.27 -0.69 1.70
CA ARG A 55 -7.74 -0.63 3.08
C ARG A 55 -7.24 0.76 3.42
N LEU A 56 -6.58 1.44 2.47
CA LEU A 56 -6.22 2.85 2.59
C LEU A 56 -7.46 3.72 2.80
N ASP A 57 -8.48 3.58 1.97
CA ASP A 57 -9.73 4.34 2.10
C ASP A 57 -10.45 4.06 3.42
N LYS A 58 -10.50 2.81 3.85
CA LYS A 58 -11.11 2.42 5.13
C LYS A 58 -10.40 3.06 6.33
N LYS A 59 -9.07 3.21 6.29
CA LYS A 59 -8.27 3.74 7.40
C LYS A 59 -8.11 5.27 7.33
N LEU A 60 -7.92 5.82 6.13
CA LEU A 60 -7.54 7.21 5.87
C LEU A 60 -8.60 8.02 5.12
N GLY A 61 -9.59 7.40 4.49
CA GLY A 61 -10.60 8.07 3.66
C GLY A 61 -11.43 9.12 4.41
N ARG A 62 -11.47 9.08 5.75
CA ARG A 62 -12.02 10.16 6.58
C ARG A 62 -11.29 11.51 6.42
N PHE A 63 -10.03 11.48 6.01
CA PHE A 63 -9.22 12.66 5.70
C PHE A 63 -9.34 13.07 4.23
N HIS A 64 -9.84 12.18 3.37
CA HIS A 64 -9.86 12.32 1.91
C HIS A 64 -11.21 11.94 1.31
N THR A 65 -12.20 12.84 1.40
CA THR A 65 -13.56 12.56 0.90
C THR A 65 -13.66 12.48 -0.62
N ASN A 66 -12.58 12.71 -1.36
CA ASN A 66 -12.52 12.77 -2.82
C ASN A 66 -11.80 11.59 -3.48
N TRP A 67 -11.35 10.59 -2.72
CA TRP A 67 -10.69 9.42 -3.30
C TRP A 67 -11.67 8.55 -4.09
N ASP A 68 -11.48 8.47 -5.42
CA ASP A 68 -12.21 7.53 -6.27
C ASP A 68 -11.47 6.20 -6.38
N ILE A 69 -11.58 5.38 -5.33
CA ILE A 69 -10.94 4.06 -5.25
C ILE A 69 -11.32 3.16 -6.43
N LYS A 70 -12.59 3.20 -6.86
CA LYS A 70 -13.05 2.42 -8.01
C LYS A 70 -12.38 2.91 -9.30
N GLY A 71 -12.27 4.23 -9.48
CA GLY A 71 -11.54 4.87 -10.57
C GLY A 71 -10.07 4.45 -10.60
N PHE A 72 -9.36 4.56 -9.48
CA PHE A 72 -7.95 4.17 -9.36
C PHE A 72 -7.71 2.72 -9.77
N LYS A 73 -8.54 1.78 -9.29
CA LYS A 73 -8.46 0.37 -9.69
C LYS A 73 -8.66 0.18 -11.19
N LYS A 74 -9.59 0.91 -11.79
CA LYS A 74 -9.85 0.85 -13.24
C LYS A 74 -8.66 1.38 -14.03
N ILE A 75 -8.04 2.47 -13.58
CA ILE A 75 -6.85 3.05 -14.22
C ILE A 75 -5.69 2.05 -14.20
N VAL A 76 -5.42 1.39 -13.07
CA VAL A 76 -4.37 0.35 -12.99
C VAL A 76 -4.64 -0.79 -13.95
N ARG A 77 -5.86 -1.34 -13.95
CA ARG A 77 -6.22 -2.51 -14.78
C ARG A 77 -6.11 -2.25 -16.29
N ASN A 78 -6.37 -1.02 -16.71
CA ASN A 78 -6.41 -0.65 -18.12
C ASN A 78 -5.11 0.01 -18.61
N SER A 79 -4.08 0.09 -17.76
CA SER A 79 -2.80 0.69 -18.11
C SER A 79 -1.90 -0.29 -18.85
N ASP A 80 -1.15 0.20 -19.84
CA ASP A 80 -0.07 -0.54 -20.51
C ASP A 80 1.14 -0.79 -19.56
N ASN A 81 1.26 0.02 -18.50
CA ASN A 81 2.23 -0.17 -17.41
C ASN A 81 1.50 -0.20 -16.06
N PRO A 82 0.82 -1.30 -15.72
CA PRO A 82 -0.06 -1.34 -14.56
C PRO A 82 0.72 -1.30 -13.23
N VAL A 83 1.95 -1.82 -13.19
CA VAL A 83 2.81 -1.78 -12.00
C VAL A 83 3.28 -0.36 -11.68
N GLY A 84 3.73 0.38 -12.69
CA GLY A 84 4.15 1.78 -12.49
C GLY A 84 2.99 2.67 -12.05
N VAL A 85 1.84 2.54 -12.73
CA VAL A 85 0.62 3.29 -12.39
C VAL A 85 0.11 2.95 -10.98
N TYR A 86 0.17 1.69 -10.57
CA TYR A 86 -0.16 1.30 -9.20
C TYR A 86 0.73 2.01 -8.18
N GLU A 87 2.05 2.02 -8.42
CA GLU A 87 3.01 2.68 -7.53
C GLU A 87 2.76 4.20 -7.45
N ASP A 88 2.47 4.86 -8.57
CA ASP A 88 2.19 6.30 -8.61
C ASP A 88 0.90 6.65 -7.85
N ILE A 89 -0.13 5.82 -7.96
CA ILE A 89 -1.36 6.00 -7.18
C ILE A 89 -1.10 5.79 -5.68
N VAL A 90 -0.31 4.78 -5.29
CA VAL A 90 0.05 4.59 -3.87
C VAL A 90 0.79 5.82 -3.33
N LYS A 91 1.76 6.36 -4.08
CA LYS A 91 2.49 7.58 -3.69
C LYS A 91 1.56 8.77 -3.53
N TYR A 92 0.57 8.90 -4.41
CA TYR A 92 -0.44 9.95 -4.31
C TYR A 92 -1.34 9.79 -3.08
N LEU A 93 -1.80 8.57 -2.78
CA LEU A 93 -2.66 8.28 -1.62
C LEU A 93 -1.90 8.39 -0.28
N LEU A 94 -0.58 8.29 -0.30
CA LEU A 94 0.32 8.34 0.86
C LEU A 94 1.35 9.46 0.68
N ASP A 95 0.92 10.65 0.27
CA ASP A 95 1.79 11.81 0.11
C ASP A 95 2.04 12.55 1.44
N ASN A 96 1.20 12.31 2.45
CA ASN A 96 1.24 12.93 3.75
C ASN A 96 1.89 12.04 4.82
N GLN A 97 3.04 12.48 5.34
CA GLN A 97 3.79 11.76 6.37
C GLN A 97 3.00 11.47 7.65
N ASN A 98 2.10 12.37 8.07
CA ASN A 98 1.30 12.17 9.28
C ASN A 98 0.29 11.04 9.10
N GLU A 99 -0.24 10.88 7.90
CA GLU A 99 -1.20 9.84 7.57
C GLU A 99 -0.54 8.49 7.37
N ILE A 100 0.67 8.48 6.78
CA ILE A 100 1.52 7.29 6.75
C ILE A 100 1.78 6.80 8.18
N ASN A 101 2.17 7.69 9.09
CA ASN A 101 2.40 7.35 10.49
C ASN A 101 1.11 6.85 11.18
N TYR A 102 -0.04 7.49 10.90
CA TYR A 102 -1.34 7.06 11.43
C TYR A 102 -1.79 5.69 10.90
N TYR A 103 -1.46 5.36 9.65
CA TYR A 103 -1.76 4.04 9.10
C TYR A 103 -0.99 2.93 9.82
N GLY A 104 0.25 3.21 10.21
CA GLY A 104 1.13 2.28 10.94
C GLY A 104 0.75 2.02 12.41
N THR A 105 -0.18 2.79 12.99
CA THR A 105 -0.70 2.64 14.37
C THR A 105 -2.04 1.91 14.43
#